data_AF-A0A915BG49-F1
#
_entry.id   AF-A0A915BG49-F1
#
_cell.length_a   1.000
_cell.length_b   1.000
_cell.length_c   1.000
_cell.angle_alpha   90.00
_cell.angle_beta   90.00
_cell.angle_gamma   90.00
#
_symmetry.space_group_name_H-M   'P 1'
#
loop_
_entity.id
_entity.type
_entity.pdbx_description
1 polymer ?
#
loop_
_entity_poly.entity_id
_entity_poly.type
_entity_poly.pdbx_seq_one_letter_code
_entity_poly.pdbx_strand_id
1 'polypeptide(L)'
;MPKTKSNENDPVREVLKDEERSALAATLDEDLETFMKSLASKKKGDADRKPFNFDEWCRELDQHPAFMTDLHIDKNGQYSEPVQALQALKYDDSETESRIEKAQRHKDEGNKHFRYKKYRWATDCYTNGIKELCADRALNSILYSNRAAAQIRIGNLRSASRDCVFARRFDASNMKAVIRCAECLVEMGYGKRCI
;
A
#
# COMPACT_ATOMS: atom_id res chain seq x y z
N MET A 1 38.99 -7.26 -9.37
CA MET A 1 37.96 -6.21 -9.17
C MET A 1 36.62 -6.91 -8.95
N PRO A 2 35.70 -6.47 -8.07
CA PRO A 2 35.81 -5.56 -6.92
C PRO A 2 35.57 -6.30 -5.58
N LYS A 3 36.26 -5.86 -4.52
CA LYS A 3 36.01 -6.26 -3.13
C LYS A 3 34.71 -5.60 -2.65
N THR A 4 33.77 -6.37 -2.12
CA THR A 4 32.62 -5.86 -1.37
C THR A 4 33.15 -5.21 -0.08
N LYS A 5 33.16 -3.88 -0.03
CA LYS A 5 33.31 -3.16 1.23
C LYS A 5 32.02 -3.34 2.02
N SER A 6 32.02 -4.27 2.97
CA SER A 6 31.08 -4.26 4.08
C SER A 6 31.28 -2.97 4.84
N ASN A 7 30.21 -2.20 5.00
CA ASN A 7 30.18 -0.91 5.65
C ASN A 7 30.51 -1.12 7.16
N GLU A 8 31.68 -0.69 7.61
CA GLU A 8 32.20 -0.87 9.00
C GLU A 8 31.54 0.05 10.04
N ASN A 9 30.25 0.37 9.89
CA ASN A 9 29.56 1.32 10.77
C ASN A 9 28.22 0.80 11.33
N ASP A 10 28.01 -0.52 11.38
CA ASP A 10 26.97 -1.08 12.23
C ASP A 10 27.51 -1.22 13.67
N PRO A 11 26.88 -0.63 14.70
CA PRO A 11 27.35 -0.76 16.06
C PRO A 11 27.26 -2.24 16.45
N VAL A 12 28.40 -2.83 16.76
CA VAL A 12 28.50 -4.19 17.32
C VAL A 12 27.66 -4.18 18.59
N ARG A 13 26.53 -4.89 18.59
CA ARG A 13 25.72 -5.08 19.80
C ARG A 13 26.60 -5.80 20.83
N GLU A 14 27.03 -5.08 21.85
CA GLU A 14 27.71 -5.67 23.00
C GLU A 14 26.79 -6.72 23.61
N VAL A 15 27.26 -7.96 23.63
CA VAL A 15 26.52 -9.10 24.14
C VAL A 15 26.62 -9.03 25.67
N LEU A 16 25.54 -8.57 26.33
CA LEU A 16 25.41 -8.51 27.80
C LEU A 16 25.93 -9.80 28.44
N LYS A 17 26.76 -9.68 29.49
CA LYS A 17 27.28 -10.83 30.25
C LYS A 17 26.12 -11.56 30.93
N ASP A 18 26.24 -12.86 31.16
CA ASP A 18 25.15 -13.68 31.73
C ASP A 18 24.68 -13.18 33.11
N GLU A 19 25.59 -12.61 33.90
CA GLU A 19 25.26 -11.97 35.18
C GLU A 19 24.38 -10.73 35.00
N GLU A 20 24.69 -9.88 34.02
CA GLU A 20 23.93 -8.66 33.70
C GLU A 20 22.55 -9.01 33.10
N ARG A 21 22.48 -10.09 32.32
CA ARG A 21 21.21 -10.62 31.80
C ARG A 21 20.32 -11.15 32.92
N SER A 22 20.89 -11.85 33.89
CA SER A 22 20.15 -12.37 35.03
C SER A 22 19.65 -11.24 35.95
N ALA A 23 20.48 -10.22 36.18
CA ALA A 23 20.07 -9.04 36.95
C ALA A 23 18.96 -8.26 36.25
N LEU A 24 19.07 -8.05 34.93
CA LEU A 24 18.05 -7.39 34.12
C LEU A 24 16.73 -8.17 34.11
N ALA A 25 16.79 -9.51 34.00
CA ALA A 25 15.60 -10.36 34.09
C ALA A 25 14.89 -10.21 35.44
N ALA A 26 15.64 -10.21 36.54
CA ALA A 26 15.08 -10.04 37.88
C ALA A 26 14.40 -8.66 38.06
N THR A 27 15.01 -7.58 37.57
CA THR A 27 14.37 -6.24 37.61
C THR A 27 13.11 -6.19 36.76
N LEU A 28 13.10 -6.87 35.62
CA LEU A 28 11.95 -6.89 34.73
C LEU A 28 10.78 -7.68 35.34
N ASP A 29 11.07 -8.77 36.05
CA ASP A 29 10.07 -9.54 36.77
C ASP A 29 9.45 -8.74 37.93
N GLU A 30 10.26 -7.98 38.68
CA GLU A 30 9.76 -7.05 39.72
C GLU A 30 8.89 -5.93 39.13
N ASP A 31 9.32 -5.33 38.03
CA ASP A 31 8.56 -4.30 37.30
C ASP A 31 7.24 -4.86 36.74
N LEU A 32 7.25 -6.09 36.25
CA LEU A 32 6.03 -6.77 35.79
C LEU A 32 5.07 -7.05 36.95
N GLU A 33 5.57 -7.47 38.11
CA GLU A 33 4.74 -7.66 39.30
C GLU A 33 4.09 -6.36 39.78
N THR A 34 4.86 -5.27 39.82
CA THR A 34 4.32 -3.95 40.23
C THR A 34 3.28 -3.46 39.23
N PHE A 35 3.52 -3.65 37.94
CA PHE A 35 2.55 -3.33 36.89
C PHE A 35 1.27 -4.17 37.02
N MET A 36 1.37 -5.47 37.24
CA MET A 36 0.21 -6.36 37.43
C MET A 36 -0.60 -6.00 38.68
N LYS A 37 0.06 -5.63 39.78
CA LYS A 37 -0.61 -5.12 41.00
C LYS A 37 -1.32 -3.79 40.73
N SER A 38 -0.77 -2.93 39.88
CA SER A 38 -1.42 -1.67 39.45
C SER A 38 -2.68 -1.92 38.60
N LEU A 39 -2.66 -2.91 37.72
CA LEU A 39 -3.83 -3.28 36.92
C LEU A 39 -4.93 -3.90 37.77
N ALA A 40 -4.57 -4.78 38.72
CA ALA A 40 -5.53 -5.40 39.62
C ALA A 40 -6.21 -4.39 40.56
N SER A 41 -5.46 -3.39 41.04
CA SER A 41 -6.02 -2.28 41.84
C SER A 41 -6.90 -1.35 41.00
N LYS A 42 -6.56 -1.10 39.73
CA LYS A 42 -7.40 -0.34 38.78
C LYS A 42 -8.72 -1.06 38.45
N LYS A 43 -8.72 -2.40 38.40
CA LYS A 43 -9.94 -3.22 38.27
C LYS A 43 -10.84 -3.16 39.51
N LYS A 44 -10.28 -2.89 40.70
CA LYS A 44 -11.05 -2.73 41.95
C LYS A 44 -11.79 -1.40 42.02
N GLY A 45 -11.28 -0.37 41.35
CA GLY A 45 -11.96 0.93 41.14
C GLY A 45 -13.02 0.91 40.02
N ASP A 46 -13.26 -0.26 39.42
CA ASP A 46 -14.25 -0.43 38.34
C ASP A 46 -15.68 -0.65 38.86
N ALA A 47 -15.88 -0.55 40.17
CA ALA A 47 -17.20 -0.63 40.81
C ALA A 47 -18.11 0.55 40.44
N ASP A 48 -17.54 1.66 39.92
CA ASP A 48 -18.25 2.86 39.48
C ASP A 48 -18.49 2.93 37.97
N ARG A 49 -18.17 1.88 37.19
CA ARG A 49 -18.61 1.82 35.79
C ARG A 49 -20.13 1.68 35.77
N LYS A 50 -20.79 2.66 35.12
CA LYS A 50 -22.22 2.57 34.82
C LYS A 50 -22.53 1.18 34.24
N PRO A 51 -23.59 0.49 34.72
CA PRO A 51 -24.06 -0.73 34.06
C PRO A 51 -24.27 -0.47 32.57
N PHE A 52 -23.91 -1.43 31.73
CA PHE A 52 -24.11 -1.30 30.29
C PHE A 52 -25.59 -1.05 30.00
N ASN A 53 -25.88 0.10 29.39
CA ASN A 53 -27.21 0.49 28.98
C ASN A 53 -27.23 0.55 27.45
N PHE A 54 -28.00 -0.36 26.85
CA PHE A 54 -28.09 -0.49 25.40
C PHE A 54 -28.66 0.77 24.75
N ASP A 55 -29.66 1.39 25.37
CA ASP A 55 -30.32 2.59 24.82
C ASP A 55 -29.38 3.81 24.89
N GLU A 56 -28.62 3.96 25.97
CA GLU A 56 -27.60 5.02 26.10
C GLU A 56 -26.49 4.84 25.06
N TRP A 57 -26.05 3.59 24.86
CA TRP A 57 -25.03 3.23 23.88
C TRP A 57 -25.46 3.47 22.44
N CYS A 58 -26.68 3.07 22.05
CA CYS A 58 -27.23 3.36 20.73
C CYS A 58 -27.30 4.88 20.50
N ARG A 59 -27.74 5.65 21.49
CA ARG A 59 -27.82 7.11 21.38
C ARG A 59 -26.44 7.77 21.22
N GLU A 60 -25.42 7.23 21.86
CA GLU A 60 -24.03 7.68 21.70
C GLU A 60 -23.46 7.32 20.32
N LEU A 61 -23.76 6.13 19.82
CA LEU A 61 -23.36 5.71 18.48
C LEU A 61 -24.06 6.53 17.39
N ASP A 62 -25.35 6.80 17.52
CA ASP A 62 -26.13 7.61 16.57
C ASP A 62 -25.65 9.07 16.52
N GLN A 63 -25.00 9.56 17.58
CA GLN A 63 -24.35 10.88 17.60
C GLN A 63 -22.95 10.86 16.97
N HIS A 64 -22.35 9.69 16.82
CA HIS A 64 -20.98 9.59 16.32
C HIS A 64 -20.94 9.92 14.82
N PRO A 65 -20.03 10.80 14.36
CA PRO A 65 -19.99 11.28 12.97
C PRO A 65 -19.76 10.18 11.92
N ALA A 66 -19.21 9.04 12.31
CA ALA A 66 -19.05 7.88 11.42
C ALA A 66 -20.31 7.01 11.25
N PHE A 67 -21.28 7.10 12.17
CA PHE A 67 -22.44 6.21 12.24
C PHE A 67 -23.80 6.93 12.29
N MET A 68 -23.81 8.26 12.44
CA MET A 68 -25.03 9.06 12.42
C MET A 68 -25.81 8.87 11.11
N THR A 69 -27.13 8.73 11.22
CA THR A 69 -28.02 8.55 10.06
C THR A 69 -28.42 9.90 9.44
N ASP A 70 -28.53 10.93 10.28
CA ASP A 70 -28.90 12.28 9.88
C ASP A 70 -27.72 13.25 10.02
N LEU A 71 -27.48 14.03 8.96
CA LEU A 71 -26.45 15.07 8.94
C LEU A 71 -27.10 16.41 9.28
N HIS A 72 -26.80 16.94 10.46
CA HIS A 72 -27.28 18.26 10.88
C HIS A 72 -26.31 19.37 10.43
N ILE A 73 -26.90 20.44 9.89
CA ILE A 73 -26.18 21.63 9.44
C ILE A 73 -26.38 22.73 10.48
N ASP A 74 -25.31 23.44 10.82
CA ASP A 74 -25.37 24.56 11.74
C ASP A 74 -26.09 25.78 11.14
N LYS A 75 -26.29 26.83 11.95
CA LYS A 75 -26.94 28.08 11.51
C LYS A 75 -26.17 28.81 10.42
N ASN A 76 -24.90 28.45 10.20
CA ASN A 76 -24.01 29.06 9.23
C ASN A 76 -23.94 28.24 7.92
N GLY A 77 -24.69 27.14 7.81
CA GLY A 77 -24.70 26.29 6.63
C GLY A 77 -23.56 25.26 6.57
N GLN A 78 -22.86 25.02 7.68
CA GLN A 78 -21.70 24.12 7.75
C GLN A 78 -22.00 22.87 8.61
N TYR A 79 -21.36 21.75 8.27
CA TYR A 79 -21.41 20.53 9.09
C TYR A 79 -20.54 20.65 10.34
N SER A 80 -20.70 19.77 11.33
CA SER A 80 -19.81 19.74 12.50
C SER A 80 -18.36 19.45 12.08
N GLU A 81 -17.39 19.99 12.81
CA GLU A 81 -15.95 19.82 12.53
C GLU A 81 -15.55 18.34 12.30
N PRO A 82 -16.02 17.37 13.10
CA PRO A 82 -15.70 15.95 12.85
C PRO A 82 -16.30 15.41 11.54
N VAL A 83 -17.50 15.86 11.16
CA VAL A 83 -18.14 15.47 9.90
C VAL A 83 -17.41 16.11 8.73
N GLN A 84 -16.95 17.37 8.86
CA GLN A 84 -16.10 18.01 7.86
C GLN A 84 -14.76 17.30 7.71
N ALA A 85 -14.13 16.84 8.80
CA ALA A 85 -12.91 16.06 8.74
C ALA A 85 -13.11 14.70 8.06
N LEU A 86 -14.22 14.00 8.33
CA LEU A 86 -14.57 12.77 7.62
C LEU A 86 -14.92 13.02 6.15
N GLN A 87 -15.60 14.12 5.86
CA GLN A 87 -15.88 14.57 4.50
C GLN A 87 -14.59 14.86 3.75
N ALA A 88 -13.63 15.54 4.39
CA ALA A 88 -12.28 15.72 3.88
C ALA A 88 -11.66 14.34 3.62
N LEU A 89 -11.56 13.43 4.58
CA LEU A 89 -10.97 12.10 4.31
C LEU A 89 -11.66 11.31 3.18
N LYS A 90 -12.99 11.42 3.05
CA LYS A 90 -13.75 10.73 2.00
C LYS A 90 -13.57 11.35 0.61
N TYR A 91 -13.39 12.67 0.53
CA TYR A 91 -13.32 13.43 -0.72
C TYR A 91 -11.95 14.10 -0.95
N ASP A 92 -10.97 13.93 -0.07
CA ASP A 92 -9.55 14.31 -0.22
C ASP A 92 -8.80 13.29 -1.10
N ASP A 93 -9.45 12.16 -1.43
CA ASP A 93 -9.11 11.38 -2.62
C ASP A 93 -9.31 12.16 -3.94
N SER A 94 -9.94 13.35 -3.88
CA SER A 94 -10.21 14.21 -5.03
C SER A 94 -9.79 15.68 -4.80
N GLU A 95 -8.50 15.98 -4.92
CA GLU A 95 -7.98 17.11 -5.73
C GLU A 95 -6.44 17.14 -5.73
N THR A 96 -5.80 16.67 -4.65
CA THR A 96 -4.36 16.91 -4.41
C THR A 96 -3.46 15.92 -5.12
N GLU A 97 -3.84 14.64 -5.17
CA GLU A 97 -3.05 13.66 -5.90
C GLU A 97 -3.29 13.77 -7.41
N SER A 98 -2.27 14.26 -8.10
CA SER A 98 -2.25 14.27 -9.56
C SER A 98 -2.52 12.86 -10.09
N ARG A 99 -3.25 12.74 -11.21
CA ARG A 99 -3.45 11.45 -11.91
C ARG A 99 -2.12 10.72 -12.17
N ILE A 100 -1.02 11.47 -12.25
CA ILE A 100 0.35 10.96 -12.36
C ILE A 100 0.75 10.19 -11.09
N GLU A 101 0.47 10.73 -9.91
CA GLU A 101 0.78 10.10 -8.62
C GLU A 101 -0.06 8.84 -8.40
N LYS A 102 -1.35 8.87 -8.75
CA LYS A 102 -2.22 7.67 -8.73
C LYS A 102 -1.68 6.57 -9.64
N ALA A 103 -1.33 6.91 -10.87
CA ALA A 103 -0.71 5.97 -11.82
C ALA A 103 0.65 5.44 -11.30
N GLN A 104 1.42 6.30 -10.63
CA GLN A 104 2.71 5.94 -10.03
C GLN A 104 2.54 4.96 -8.85
N ARG A 105 1.56 5.18 -7.96
CA ARG A 105 1.23 4.26 -6.87
C ARG A 105 0.85 2.89 -7.40
N HIS A 106 -0.01 2.84 -8.42
CA HIS A 106 -0.39 1.59 -9.09
C HIS A 106 0.80 0.88 -9.77
N LYS A 107 1.73 1.64 -10.36
CA LYS A 107 2.98 1.07 -10.88
C LYS A 107 3.78 0.39 -9.78
N ASP A 108 3.93 1.05 -8.64
CA ASP A 108 4.76 0.57 -7.54
C ASP A 108 4.13 -0.64 -6.83
N GLU A 109 2.81 -0.65 -6.68
CA GLU A 109 2.04 -1.79 -6.19
C GLU A 109 2.12 -2.99 -7.16
N GLY A 110 1.94 -2.74 -8.46
CA GLY A 110 2.12 -3.76 -9.50
C GLY A 110 3.53 -4.36 -9.47
N ASN A 111 4.57 -3.54 -9.25
CA ASN A 111 5.95 -3.99 -9.10
C ASN A 111 6.14 -4.88 -7.86
N LYS A 112 5.50 -4.54 -6.73
CA LYS A 112 5.52 -5.39 -5.53
C LYS A 112 4.91 -6.76 -5.85
N HIS A 113 3.72 -6.80 -6.44
CA HIS A 113 3.09 -8.07 -6.84
C HIS A 113 3.92 -8.86 -7.85
N PHE A 114 4.55 -8.18 -8.81
CA PHE A 114 5.42 -8.83 -9.78
C PHE A 114 6.61 -9.52 -9.10
N ARG A 115 7.23 -8.87 -8.09
CA ARG A 115 8.31 -9.47 -7.28
C ARG A 115 7.86 -10.70 -6.50
N TYR A 116 6.61 -10.71 -6.01
CA TYR A 116 6.00 -11.86 -5.35
C TYR A 116 5.50 -12.94 -6.31
N LYS A 117 5.80 -12.86 -7.62
CA LYS A 117 5.31 -13.77 -8.67
C LYS A 117 3.78 -13.82 -8.77
N LYS A 118 3.12 -12.79 -8.24
CA LYS A 118 1.67 -12.59 -8.20
C LYS A 118 1.22 -11.90 -9.50
N TYR A 119 1.44 -12.54 -10.64
CA TYR A 119 1.36 -11.89 -11.96
C TYR A 119 -0.05 -11.41 -12.35
N ARG A 120 -1.12 -12.12 -11.96
CA ARG A 120 -2.50 -11.68 -12.19
C ARG A 120 -2.81 -10.38 -11.46
N TRP A 121 -2.55 -10.34 -10.16
CA TRP A 121 -2.69 -9.12 -9.36
C TRP A 121 -1.81 -7.97 -9.88
N ALA A 122 -0.57 -8.25 -10.29
CA ALA A 122 0.28 -7.24 -10.92
C ALA A 122 -0.36 -6.65 -12.21
N THR A 123 -0.97 -7.50 -13.03
CA THR A 123 -1.68 -7.08 -14.25
C THR A 123 -2.85 -6.16 -13.94
N ASP A 124 -3.61 -6.45 -12.89
CA ASP A 124 -4.74 -5.65 -12.47
C ASP A 124 -4.29 -4.27 -11.97
N CYS A 125 -3.25 -4.22 -11.13
CA CYS A 125 -2.65 -2.97 -10.65
C CYS A 125 -2.18 -2.09 -11.82
N TYR A 126 -1.41 -2.66 -12.78
CA TYR A 126 -0.97 -1.89 -13.95
C TYR A 126 -2.14 -1.43 -14.82
N THR A 127 -3.20 -2.23 -14.92
CA THR A 127 -4.42 -1.87 -15.66
C THR A 127 -5.14 -0.71 -15.00
N ASN A 128 -5.23 -0.69 -13.67
CA ASN A 128 -5.79 0.46 -12.93
C ASN A 128 -4.93 1.71 -13.12
N GLY A 129 -3.60 1.58 -13.07
CA GLY A 129 -2.69 2.71 -13.38
C GLY A 129 -2.88 3.28 -14.78
N ILE A 130 -3.19 2.46 -15.78
CA ILE A 130 -3.50 2.91 -17.15
C ILE A 130 -4.87 3.62 -17.22
N LYS A 131 -5.85 3.19 -16.43
CA LYS A 131 -7.19 3.81 -16.38
C LYS A 131 -7.20 5.23 -15.80
N GLU A 132 -6.18 5.58 -15.02
CA GLU A 132 -6.01 6.95 -14.52
C GLU A 132 -5.79 7.98 -15.65
N LEU A 133 -5.42 7.52 -16.85
CA LEU A 133 -5.21 8.38 -18.03
C LEU A 133 -4.28 9.57 -17.73
N CYS A 134 -3.15 9.31 -17.07
CA CYS A 134 -2.19 10.35 -16.72
C CYS A 134 -1.57 11.00 -17.97
N ALA A 135 -1.22 12.29 -17.86
CA ALA A 135 -0.63 13.04 -18.99
C ALA A 135 0.82 12.64 -19.29
N ASP A 136 1.51 11.99 -18.33
CA ASP A 136 2.88 11.54 -18.49
C ASP A 136 2.96 10.34 -19.46
N ARG A 137 3.47 10.60 -20.66
CA ARG A 137 3.67 9.56 -21.68
C ARG A 137 4.73 8.54 -21.28
N ALA A 138 5.79 8.93 -20.58
CA ALA A 138 6.84 8.01 -20.17
C ALA A 138 6.31 7.01 -19.14
N LEU A 139 5.54 7.49 -18.15
CA LEU A 139 4.88 6.64 -17.17
C LEU A 139 3.88 5.68 -17.82
N ASN A 140 3.05 6.15 -18.76
CA ASN A 140 2.15 5.29 -19.51
C ASN A 140 2.92 4.21 -20.28
N SER A 141 4.03 4.55 -20.96
CA SER A 141 4.86 3.56 -21.63
C SER A 141 5.37 2.48 -20.68
N ILE A 142 5.84 2.87 -19.50
CA ILE A 142 6.32 1.94 -18.47
C ILE A 142 5.19 1.03 -17.98
N LEU A 143 3.99 1.55 -17.73
CA LEU A 143 2.83 0.77 -17.29
C LEU A 143 2.44 -0.30 -18.31
N TYR A 144 2.34 0.04 -19.59
CA TYR A 144 2.07 -0.93 -20.66
C TYR A 144 3.20 -1.96 -20.77
N SER A 145 4.46 -1.51 -20.69
CA SER A 145 5.65 -2.37 -20.77
C SER A 145 5.70 -3.39 -19.60
N ASN A 146 5.35 -2.96 -18.39
CA ASN A 146 5.32 -3.81 -17.20
C ASN A 146 4.10 -4.76 -17.21
N ARG A 147 2.94 -4.29 -17.68
CA ARG A 147 1.78 -5.16 -17.89
C ARG A 147 2.07 -6.25 -18.93
N ALA A 148 2.75 -5.92 -20.03
CA ALA A 148 3.21 -6.91 -20.99
C ALA A 148 4.10 -7.98 -20.34
N ALA A 149 5.06 -7.57 -19.50
CA ALA A 149 5.90 -8.51 -18.77
C ALA A 149 5.08 -9.46 -17.86
N ALA A 150 4.06 -8.95 -17.17
CA ALA A 150 3.19 -9.77 -16.34
C ALA A 150 2.34 -10.73 -17.18
N GLN A 151 1.82 -10.28 -18.31
CA GLN A 151 1.03 -11.09 -19.25
C GLN A 151 1.85 -12.22 -19.87
N ILE A 152 3.13 -11.96 -20.22
CA ILE A 152 4.05 -13.01 -20.69
C ILE A 152 4.19 -14.11 -19.65
N ARG A 153 4.36 -13.74 -18.37
CA ARG A 153 4.48 -14.72 -17.27
C ARG A 153 3.23 -15.55 -17.04
N ILE A 154 2.06 -15.05 -17.44
CA ILE A 154 0.78 -15.78 -17.39
C ILE A 154 0.58 -16.67 -18.64
N GLY A 155 1.33 -16.43 -19.72
CA GLY A 155 1.17 -17.12 -21.02
C GLY A 155 0.28 -16.37 -22.01
N ASN A 156 -0.13 -15.13 -21.72
CA ASN A 156 -1.01 -14.33 -22.58
C ASN A 156 -0.21 -13.51 -23.62
N LEU A 157 0.43 -14.21 -24.55
CA LEU A 157 1.36 -13.59 -25.52
C LEU A 157 0.70 -12.59 -26.48
N ARG A 158 -0.55 -12.85 -26.89
CA ARG A 158 -1.33 -11.92 -27.73
C ARG A 158 -1.58 -10.57 -27.04
N SER A 159 -1.98 -10.61 -25.77
CA SER A 159 -2.22 -9.39 -24.99
C SER A 159 -0.91 -8.66 -24.71
N ALA A 160 0.16 -9.40 -24.39
CA ALA A 160 1.48 -8.84 -24.17
C ALA A 160 2.05 -8.12 -25.41
N SER A 161 1.96 -8.72 -26.60
CA SER A 161 2.43 -8.08 -27.84
C SER A 161 1.68 -6.78 -28.14
N ARG A 162 0.36 -6.76 -27.94
CA ARG A 162 -0.47 -5.56 -28.06
C ARG A 162 -0.01 -4.48 -27.07
N ASP A 163 0.23 -4.85 -25.82
CA ASP A 163 0.73 -3.93 -24.79
C ASP A 163 2.11 -3.35 -25.14
N CYS A 164 3.01 -4.15 -25.70
CA CYS A 164 4.31 -3.65 -26.19
C CYS A 164 4.16 -2.61 -27.32
N VAL A 165 3.21 -2.82 -28.24
CA VAL A 165 2.90 -1.84 -29.30
C VAL A 165 2.40 -0.53 -28.70
N PHE A 166 1.52 -0.58 -27.69
CA PHE A 166 1.07 0.62 -26.99
C PHE A 166 2.21 1.31 -26.23
N ALA A 167 3.05 0.56 -25.52
CA ALA A 167 4.20 1.12 -24.82
C ALA A 167 5.12 1.91 -25.77
N ARG A 168 5.39 1.37 -26.97
CA ARG A 168 6.19 2.02 -28.00
C ARG A 168 5.52 3.24 -28.62
N ARG A 169 4.18 3.29 -28.68
CA ARG A 169 3.45 4.49 -29.13
C ARG A 169 3.60 5.66 -28.16
N PHE A 170 3.70 5.38 -26.86
CA PHE A 170 3.91 6.42 -25.85
C PHE A 170 5.37 6.87 -25.75
N ASP A 171 6.30 5.92 -25.78
CA ASP A 171 7.74 6.19 -25.76
C ASP A 171 8.47 5.19 -26.65
N ALA A 172 9.03 5.70 -27.74
CA ALA A 172 9.78 4.90 -28.71
C ALA A 172 11.17 4.47 -28.19
N SER A 173 11.70 5.13 -27.15
CA SER A 173 12.99 4.80 -26.55
C SER A 173 12.94 3.60 -25.59
N ASN A 174 11.74 3.11 -25.26
CA ASN A 174 11.53 1.99 -24.35
C ASN A 174 11.94 0.65 -24.99
N MET A 175 13.25 0.38 -25.02
CA MET A 175 13.83 -0.85 -25.59
C MET A 175 13.31 -2.12 -24.91
N LYS A 176 12.94 -2.06 -23.61
CA LYS A 176 12.37 -3.21 -22.89
C LYS A 176 11.04 -3.66 -23.51
N ALA A 177 10.21 -2.72 -23.98
CA ALA A 177 8.98 -3.06 -24.67
C ALA A 177 9.25 -3.72 -26.03
N VAL A 178 10.25 -3.24 -26.77
CA VAL A 178 10.63 -3.78 -28.08
C VAL A 178 11.14 -5.22 -27.94
N ILE A 179 12.07 -5.47 -27.01
CA ILE A 179 12.63 -6.80 -26.76
C ILE A 179 11.52 -7.79 -26.40
N ARG A 180 10.65 -7.43 -25.45
CA ARG A 180 9.51 -8.29 -25.06
C ARG A 180 8.54 -8.54 -26.21
N CYS A 181 8.33 -7.55 -27.09
CA CYS A 181 7.49 -7.73 -28.28
C CYS A 181 8.09 -8.76 -29.23
N ALA A 182 9.40 -8.69 -29.47
CA ALA A 182 10.11 -9.65 -30.30
C ALA A 182 10.05 -11.06 -29.70
N GLU A 183 10.27 -11.19 -28.39
CA GLU A 183 10.11 -12.47 -27.67
C GLU A 183 8.71 -13.05 -27.86
N CYS A 184 7.65 -12.26 -27.62
CA CYS A 184 6.26 -12.69 -27.81
C CYS A 184 6.00 -13.16 -29.26
N LEU A 185 6.47 -12.41 -30.25
CA LEU A 185 6.23 -12.73 -31.66
C LEU A 185 6.98 -13.99 -32.10
N VAL A 186 8.19 -14.21 -31.60
CA VAL A 186 8.96 -15.44 -31.85
C VAL A 186 8.24 -16.63 -31.23
N GLU A 187 7.82 -16.53 -29.97
CA GLU A 187 7.11 -17.60 -29.25
C GLU A 187 5.75 -17.94 -29.90
N MET A 188 5.10 -16.95 -30.51
CA MET A 188 3.87 -17.13 -31.28
C MET A 188 4.10 -17.67 -32.72
N GLY A 189 5.34 -17.86 -33.16
CA GLY A 189 5.67 -18.33 -34.51
C GLY A 189 5.64 -17.25 -35.60
N TYR A 190 5.56 -15.97 -35.23
CA TYR A 190 5.56 -14.82 -36.13
C TYR A 190 6.93 -14.15 -36.27
N GLY A 191 8.03 -14.90 -36.20
CA GLY A 191 9.40 -14.34 -36.22
C GLY A 191 9.71 -13.42 -37.41
N LYS A 192 9.06 -13.63 -38.57
CA LYS A 192 9.20 -12.75 -39.75
C LYS A 192 8.71 -11.31 -39.52
N ARG A 193 7.86 -11.06 -38.51
CA ARG A 193 7.37 -9.71 -38.13
C ARG A 193 8.31 -8.97 -37.19
N CYS A 194 9.38 -9.62 -36.71
CA CYS A 194 10.37 -9.02 -35.81
C CYS A 194 11.52 -8.33 -36.54
N ILE A 195 11.72 -8.67 -37.82
CA ILE A 195 12.74 -8.12 -38.73
C ILE A 195 12.16 -6.88 -39.41
#